data_AF-Q7U6K6-F1
#
_entry.id   AF-Q7U6K6-F1
#
_cell.length_a   1.000
_cell.length_b   1.000
_cell.length_c   1.000
_cell.angle_alpha   90.00
_cell.angle_beta   90.00
_cell.angle_gamma   90.00
#
_symmetry.space_group_name_H-M   'P 1'
#
loop_
_entity.id
_entity.type
_entity.pdbx_description
1 polymer ?
#
loop_
_entity_poly.entity_id
_entity_poly.type
_entity_poly.pdbx_seq_one_letter_code
_entity_poly.pdbx_strand_id
1 'polypeptide(L)'
;MPLFHRLSVAVLGVLAVAPGALAQADWRPKPEPQTWQQLRVQYLPEPEWQFMDSIRNARVEAAEYIRTPRAVGDTMELEAGLLLKTTGRDGWTSKVVPMRALCSDGRLERRSSDGTWSSYPSRPDTAVKVRWMCSLR
;
A
#
# COMPACT_ATOMS: atom_id res chain seq x y z
N MET A 1 35.02 -55.24 38.86
CA MET A 1 33.97 -54.73 39.76
C MET A 1 33.13 -53.71 39.00
N PRO A 2 31.90 -54.06 38.57
CA PRO A 2 30.94 -53.12 37.97
C PRO A 2 30.05 -52.49 39.06
N LEU A 3 29.38 -51.35 38.75
CA LEU A 3 28.26 -50.67 39.47
C LEU A 3 28.47 -49.13 39.30
N PHE A 4 27.56 -48.26 38.87
CA PHE A 4 26.10 -48.27 38.74
C PHE A 4 25.65 -47.36 37.57
N HIS A 5 24.40 -47.58 37.17
CA HIS A 5 23.54 -46.80 36.28
C HIS A 5 23.56 -45.27 36.46
N ARG A 6 23.19 -44.55 35.38
CA ARG A 6 22.01 -43.65 35.39
C ARG A 6 21.63 -43.18 33.98
N LEU A 7 20.37 -43.49 33.60
CA LEU A 7 19.62 -42.84 32.52
C LEU A 7 19.22 -41.41 32.93
N SER A 8 19.22 -40.47 31.97
CA SER A 8 18.39 -39.24 31.92
C SER A 8 18.54 -38.65 30.50
N VAL A 9 17.63 -38.98 29.57
CA VAL A 9 16.46 -38.17 29.13
C VAL A 9 16.81 -36.76 28.64
N ALA A 10 16.72 -36.62 27.31
CA ALA A 10 16.19 -35.55 26.47
C ALA A 10 16.42 -34.06 26.82
N VAL A 11 16.77 -33.25 25.80
CA VAL A 11 15.89 -32.20 25.26
C VAL A 11 16.33 -31.91 23.80
N LEU A 12 15.38 -31.98 22.86
CA LEU A 12 15.49 -31.41 21.52
C LEU A 12 15.66 -29.88 21.64
N GLY A 13 16.82 -29.37 21.26
CA GLY A 13 17.00 -27.96 20.94
C GLY A 13 16.77 -27.74 19.44
N VAL A 14 15.51 -27.73 18.98
CA VAL A 14 15.18 -27.15 17.68
C VAL A 14 15.47 -25.66 17.81
N LEU A 15 16.58 -25.19 17.25
CA LEU A 15 16.78 -23.76 17.04
C LEU A 15 15.69 -23.31 16.09
N ALA A 16 14.74 -22.55 16.65
CA ALA A 16 13.68 -21.90 15.92
C ALA A 16 14.29 -21.12 14.76
N VAL A 17 14.02 -21.57 13.54
CA VAL A 17 14.20 -20.74 12.36
C VAL A 17 13.22 -19.59 12.54
N ALA A 18 13.69 -18.41 12.90
CA ALA A 18 12.85 -17.22 12.92
C ALA A 18 12.41 -16.96 11.46
N PRO A 19 11.14 -17.16 11.07
CA PRO A 19 10.65 -16.70 9.79
C PRO A 19 10.15 -15.27 10.03
N GLY A 20 11.09 -14.41 10.39
CA GLY A 20 10.88 -13.00 10.65
C GLY A 20 11.79 -12.15 9.78
N ALA A 21 12.23 -12.69 8.63
CA ALA A 21 12.70 -11.84 7.56
C ALA A 21 11.48 -11.00 7.15
N LEU A 22 11.41 -9.79 7.71
CA LEU A 22 10.66 -8.69 7.15
C LEU A 22 11.04 -8.67 5.67
N ALA A 23 10.19 -9.27 4.82
CA ALA A 23 10.25 -9.01 3.41
C ALA A 23 9.96 -7.52 3.29
N GLN A 24 11.03 -6.72 3.32
CA GLN A 24 10.94 -5.32 2.91
C GLN A 24 10.20 -5.34 1.59
N ALA A 25 9.19 -4.50 1.45
CA ALA A 25 8.40 -4.50 0.24
C ALA A 25 9.35 -4.33 -0.95
N ASP A 26 9.52 -5.40 -1.75
CA ASP A 26 10.31 -5.37 -2.99
C ASP A 26 9.79 -4.28 -3.94
N TRP A 27 8.52 -3.94 -3.74
CA TRP A 27 7.87 -2.81 -4.38
C TRP A 27 8.09 -1.51 -3.60
N ARG A 28 8.49 -0.48 -4.35
CA ARG A 28 8.53 0.91 -3.91
C ARG A 28 7.97 1.79 -5.03
N PRO A 29 7.43 2.97 -4.73
CA PRO A 29 6.98 3.90 -5.75
C PRO A 29 8.08 4.18 -6.76
N LYS A 30 7.70 4.18 -8.03
CA LYS A 30 8.60 4.62 -9.11
C LYS A 30 8.70 6.15 -9.09
N PRO A 31 9.78 6.73 -9.61
CA PRO A 31 9.84 8.18 -9.86
C PRO A 31 8.62 8.63 -10.68
N GLU A 32 8.04 9.77 -10.31
CA GLU A 32 6.92 10.39 -11.03
C GLU A 32 7.37 10.78 -12.45
N PRO A 33 6.72 10.26 -13.51
CA PRO A 33 7.04 10.69 -14.87
C PRO A 33 6.69 12.17 -15.07
N GLN A 34 7.52 12.91 -15.80
CA GLN A 34 7.37 14.37 -15.97
C GLN A 34 6.00 14.79 -16.53
N THR A 35 5.42 14.00 -17.44
CA THR A 35 4.09 14.26 -17.99
C THR A 35 3.00 14.18 -16.92
N TRP A 36 3.12 13.25 -15.98
CA TRP A 36 2.19 13.13 -14.85
C TRP A 36 2.41 14.23 -13.81
N GLN A 37 3.66 14.62 -13.57
CA GLN A 37 4.00 15.75 -12.71
C GLN A 37 3.36 17.06 -13.18
N GLN A 38 3.43 17.37 -14.47
CA GLN A 38 2.80 18.56 -15.05
C GLN A 38 1.28 18.55 -14.83
N LEU A 39 0.64 17.40 -15.06
CA LEU A 39 -0.80 17.23 -14.83
C LEU A 39 -1.16 17.35 -13.34
N ARG A 40 -0.35 16.78 -12.45
CA ARG A 40 -0.55 16.88 -11.01
C ARG A 40 -0.49 18.32 -10.54
N VAL A 41 0.53 19.08 -10.96
CA VAL A 41 0.64 20.50 -10.60
C VAL A 41 -0.59 21.30 -11.06
N GLN A 42 -1.17 20.94 -12.21
CA GLN A 42 -2.34 21.63 -12.75
C GLN A 42 -3.67 21.22 -12.10
N TYR A 43 -3.88 19.93 -11.83
CA TYR A 43 -5.19 19.38 -11.47
C TYR A 43 -5.29 18.85 -10.03
N LEU A 44 -4.15 18.65 -9.36
CA LEU A 44 -4.06 18.19 -7.97
C LEU A 44 -2.92 18.96 -7.26
N PRO A 45 -3.07 20.29 -7.12
CA PRO A 45 -1.97 21.22 -6.85
C PRO A 45 -1.43 21.15 -5.42
N GLU A 46 -2.15 20.51 -4.51
CA GLU A 46 -1.72 20.40 -3.13
C GLU A 46 -0.36 19.69 -3.01
N PRO A 47 0.43 19.95 -1.96
CA PRO A 47 1.78 19.41 -1.84
C PRO A 47 1.78 17.94 -1.38
N GLU A 48 2.99 17.37 -1.32
CA GLU A 48 3.31 16.08 -0.68
C GLU A 48 2.69 14.83 -1.31
N TRP A 49 2.26 14.93 -2.57
CA TRP A 49 1.83 13.77 -3.32
C TRP A 49 3.00 12.85 -3.68
N GLN A 50 2.92 11.61 -3.24
CA GLN A 50 3.73 10.50 -3.70
C GLN A 50 3.02 9.81 -4.86
N PHE A 51 3.63 9.84 -6.05
CA PHE A 51 3.16 9.07 -7.21
C PHE A 51 3.18 7.56 -6.89
N MET A 52 2.09 6.87 -7.16
CA MET A 52 1.97 5.42 -6.93
C MET A 52 1.99 4.65 -8.24
N ASP A 53 1.13 5.03 -9.19
CA ASP A 53 0.98 4.33 -10.44
C ASP A 53 0.24 5.17 -11.49
N SER A 54 0.29 4.73 -12.73
CA SER A 54 -0.52 5.31 -13.81
C SER A 54 -0.93 4.27 -14.84
N ILE A 55 -2.03 4.56 -15.54
CA ILE A 55 -2.50 3.80 -16.68
C ILE A 55 -2.81 4.75 -17.83
N ARG A 56 -2.47 4.34 -19.05
CA ARG A 56 -2.83 5.02 -20.29
C ARG A 56 -3.25 3.97 -21.30
N ASN A 57 -4.51 3.99 -21.71
CA ASN A 57 -5.04 3.12 -22.76
C ASN A 57 -6.16 3.85 -23.53
N ALA A 58 -6.76 3.17 -24.52
CA ALA A 58 -7.78 3.76 -25.39
C ALA A 58 -9.07 4.24 -24.70
N ARG A 59 -9.30 3.85 -23.43
CA ARG A 59 -10.51 4.20 -22.66
C ARG A 59 -10.23 5.22 -21.56
N VAL A 60 -9.03 5.17 -20.99
CA VAL A 60 -8.71 5.92 -19.77
C VAL A 60 -7.23 6.26 -19.69
N GLU A 61 -6.99 7.48 -19.23
CA GLU A 61 -5.72 7.91 -18.66
C GLU A 61 -5.95 8.23 -17.20
N ALA A 62 -5.18 7.62 -16.31
CA ALA A 62 -5.27 7.90 -14.89
C ALA A 62 -3.91 7.81 -14.20
N ALA A 63 -3.74 8.63 -13.17
CA ALA A 63 -2.62 8.53 -12.24
C ALA A 63 -3.15 8.55 -10.80
N GLU A 64 -2.52 7.76 -9.96
CA GLU A 64 -2.83 7.63 -8.54
C GLU A 64 -1.65 8.14 -7.72
N TYR A 65 -1.98 8.95 -6.72
CA TYR A 65 -1.05 9.55 -5.77
C TYR A 65 -1.55 9.26 -4.36
N ILE A 66 -0.64 9.24 -3.39
CA ILE A 66 -1.00 9.24 -1.97
C ILE A 66 -0.30 10.37 -1.23
N ARG A 67 -0.85 10.79 -0.10
CA ARG A 67 -0.18 11.69 0.86
C ARG A 67 -0.63 11.40 2.28
N THR A 68 0.01 12.09 3.22
CA THR A 68 -0.31 12.10 4.66
C THR A 68 -0.51 10.71 5.28
N PRO A 69 0.36 9.71 4.98
CA PRO A 69 0.23 8.39 5.60
C PRO A 69 0.40 8.50 7.12
N ARG A 70 -0.53 7.91 7.86
CA ARG A 70 -0.52 7.88 9.32
C ARG A 70 -0.99 6.52 9.85
N ALA A 71 -0.20 5.94 10.73
CA ALA A 71 -0.58 4.72 11.44
C ALA A 71 -1.78 4.97 12.38
N VAL A 72 -2.82 4.14 12.27
CA VAL A 72 -3.99 4.17 13.16
C VAL A 72 -4.36 2.72 13.50
N GLY A 73 -3.93 2.28 14.70
CA GLY A 73 -4.02 0.87 15.09
C GLY A 73 -3.32 -0.03 14.08
N ASP A 74 -4.04 -1.04 13.58
CA ASP A 74 -3.52 -1.98 12.57
C ASP A 74 -3.67 -1.48 11.12
N THR A 75 -4.11 -0.23 10.94
CA THR A 75 -4.31 0.37 9.63
C THR A 75 -3.32 1.50 9.34
N MET A 76 -3.15 1.83 8.07
CA MET A 76 -2.46 3.02 7.61
C MET A 76 -3.48 3.92 6.92
N GLU A 77 -3.92 4.99 7.59
CA GLU A 77 -4.80 6.00 6.99
C GLU A 77 -3.99 6.93 6.08
N LEU A 78 -4.58 7.33 4.96
CA LEU A 78 -3.95 8.16 3.94
C LEU A 78 -5.00 8.85 3.07
N GLU A 79 -4.59 9.83 2.27
CA GLU A 79 -5.42 10.36 1.20
C GLU A 79 -4.90 9.89 -0.15
N ALA A 80 -5.81 9.46 -1.02
CA ALA A 80 -5.50 9.12 -2.40
C ALA A 80 -5.97 10.22 -3.36
N GLY A 81 -5.05 10.76 -4.13
CA GLY A 81 -5.30 11.69 -5.22
C GLY A 81 -5.44 10.94 -6.53
N LEU A 82 -6.57 11.11 -7.21
CA LEU A 82 -6.86 10.49 -8.49
C LEU A 82 -6.95 11.55 -9.57
N LEU A 83 -6.07 11.46 -10.58
CA LEU A 83 -6.22 12.20 -11.84
C LEU A 83 -6.84 11.27 -12.87
N LEU A 84 -7.88 11.73 -13.56
CA LEU A 84 -8.63 10.91 -14.50
C LEU A 84 -9.04 11.70 -15.74
N LYS A 85 -8.72 11.15 -16.91
CA LYS A 85 -9.28 11.53 -18.20
C LYS A 85 -9.90 10.29 -18.85
N THR A 86 -11.21 10.34 -19.04
CA THR A 86 -11.97 9.26 -19.69
C THR A 86 -12.21 9.64 -21.16
N THR A 87 -12.19 8.65 -22.06
CA THR A 87 -12.55 8.86 -23.46
C THR A 87 -13.92 9.50 -23.61
N GLY A 88 -14.04 10.50 -24.49
CA GLY A 88 -15.26 11.27 -24.70
C GLY A 88 -15.48 12.42 -23.70
N ARG A 89 -14.52 12.66 -22.79
CA ARG A 89 -14.47 13.90 -21.98
C ARG A 89 -13.30 14.77 -22.42
N ASP A 90 -13.55 16.07 -22.54
CA ASP A 90 -12.57 17.03 -23.05
C ASP A 90 -11.51 17.43 -22.02
N GLY A 91 -11.73 17.15 -20.73
CA GLY A 91 -10.87 17.60 -19.64
C GLY A 91 -10.42 16.51 -18.67
N TRP A 92 -9.33 16.83 -17.96
CA TRP A 92 -8.93 16.10 -16.76
C TRP A 92 -9.86 16.42 -15.60
N THR A 93 -10.09 15.43 -14.76
CA THR A 93 -10.77 15.57 -13.48
C THR A 93 -9.83 15.10 -12.38
N SER A 94 -9.98 15.67 -11.19
CA SER A 94 -9.27 15.24 -10.00
C SER A 94 -10.23 14.94 -8.86
N LYS A 95 -9.85 14.00 -8.00
CA LYS A 95 -10.57 13.70 -6.76
C LYS A 95 -9.58 13.29 -5.68
N VAL A 96 -9.79 13.77 -4.47
CA VAL A 96 -9.15 13.25 -3.26
C VAL A 96 -10.12 12.31 -2.55
N VAL A 97 -9.62 11.14 -2.15
CA VAL A 97 -10.39 10.09 -1.48
C VAL A 97 -9.69 9.73 -0.17
N PRO A 98 -10.33 9.88 1.00
CA PRO A 98 -9.79 9.35 2.24
C PRO A 98 -9.76 7.82 2.16
N MET A 99 -8.61 7.23 2.49
CA MET A 99 -8.37 5.81 2.37
C MET A 99 -7.69 5.25 3.62
N ARG A 100 -7.76 3.93 3.77
CA ARG A 100 -6.93 3.20 4.72
C ARG A 100 -6.43 1.90 4.11
N ALA A 101 -5.19 1.57 4.41
CA ALA A 101 -4.62 0.26 4.13
C ALA A 101 -4.81 -0.64 5.35
N LEU A 102 -5.42 -1.81 5.13
CA LEU A 102 -5.56 -2.86 6.13
C LEU A 102 -4.31 -3.72 6.09
N CYS A 103 -3.39 -3.52 7.02
CA CYS A 103 -2.03 -4.07 6.93
C CYS A 103 -1.98 -5.59 7.05
N SER A 104 -2.86 -6.20 7.85
CA SER A 104 -3.01 -7.66 7.96
C SER A 104 -3.58 -8.30 6.69
N ASP A 105 -4.48 -7.59 6.02
CA ASP A 105 -5.31 -8.14 4.95
C ASP A 105 -4.75 -7.84 3.55
N GLY A 106 -3.78 -6.92 3.44
CA GLY A 106 -3.24 -6.50 2.15
C GLY A 106 -4.27 -5.78 1.27
N ARG A 107 -5.29 -5.15 1.87
CA ARG A 107 -6.40 -4.50 1.16
C ARG A 107 -6.44 -3.00 1.41
N LEU A 108 -7.14 -2.30 0.51
CA LEU A 108 -7.47 -0.89 0.64
C LEU A 108 -8.96 -0.71 0.88
N GLU A 109 -9.29 0.26 1.71
CA GLU A 109 -10.65 0.76 1.87
C GLU A 109 -10.68 2.27 1.64
N ARG A 110 -11.82 2.76 1.19
CA ARG A 110 -12.11 4.19 1.06
C ARG A 110 -13.20 4.59 2.04
N ARG A 111 -13.15 5.83 2.48
CA ARG A 111 -14.19 6.45 3.27
C ARG A 111 -15.16 7.20 2.36
N SER A 112 -16.44 6.88 2.47
CA SER A 112 -17.53 7.62 1.85
C SER A 112 -17.81 8.91 2.62
N SER A 113 -18.57 9.83 2.01
CA SER A 113 -18.93 11.12 2.62
C SER A 113 -19.81 10.99 3.87
N ASP A 114 -20.52 9.87 4.01
CA ASP A 114 -21.28 9.49 5.21
C ASP A 114 -20.38 8.95 6.34
N GLY A 115 -19.07 8.85 6.09
CA GLY A 115 -18.08 8.34 7.04
C GLY A 115 -17.88 6.82 7.00
N THR A 116 -18.64 6.09 6.17
CA THR A 116 -18.58 4.63 6.08
C THR A 116 -17.33 4.16 5.32
N TRP A 117 -16.66 3.13 5.83
CA TRP A 117 -15.56 2.46 5.14
C TRP A 117 -16.08 1.37 4.21
N SER A 118 -15.54 1.32 2.99
CA SER A 118 -15.87 0.29 2.00
C SER A 118 -14.65 -0.13 1.21
N SER A 119 -14.64 -1.37 0.71
CA SER A 119 -13.55 -1.89 -0.10
C SER A 119 -13.25 -1.00 -1.29
N TYR A 120 -11.97 -0.68 -1.48
CA TYR A 120 -11.49 0.00 -2.67
C TYR A 120 -11.08 -1.03 -3.74
N PRO A 121 -11.42 -0.82 -5.02
CA PRO A 121 -11.11 -1.78 -6.08
C PRO A 121 -9.63 -2.18 -6.10
N SER A 122 -9.38 -3.47 -5.97
CA SER A 122 -8.02 -4.02 -5.95
C SER A 122 -7.56 -4.37 -7.37
N ARG A 123 -6.26 -4.19 -7.61
CA ARG A 123 -5.51 -4.65 -8.78
C ARG A 123 -4.58 -5.79 -8.34
N PRO A 124 -4.02 -6.58 -9.27
CA PRO A 124 -3.11 -7.68 -8.92
C PRO A 124 -1.92 -7.28 -8.03
N ASP A 125 -1.48 -6.02 -8.10
CA ASP A 125 -0.38 -5.47 -7.32
C ASP A 125 -0.81 -4.71 -6.05
N THR A 126 -2.10 -4.69 -5.70
CA THR A 126 -2.57 -3.95 -4.51
C THR A 126 -1.91 -4.44 -3.23
N ALA A 127 -1.76 -5.76 -3.04
CA ALA A 127 -1.20 -6.30 -1.81
C ALA A 127 0.27 -5.88 -1.59
N VAL A 128 1.08 -5.80 -2.66
CA VAL A 128 2.49 -5.36 -2.54
C VAL A 128 2.56 -3.87 -2.19
N LYS A 129 1.68 -3.04 -2.78
CA LYS A 129 1.56 -1.61 -2.46
C LYS A 129 1.12 -1.39 -1.02
N VAL A 130 0.14 -2.17 -0.53
CA VAL A 130 -0.33 -2.11 0.86
C VAL A 130 0.79 -2.46 1.84
N ARG A 131 1.58 -3.51 1.57
CA ARG A 131 2.73 -3.84 2.42
C ARG A 131 3.74 -2.70 2.48
N TRP A 132 4.03 -2.05 1.34
CA TRP A 132 4.89 -0.87 1.32
C TRP A 132 4.28 0.29 2.13
N MET A 133 3.01 0.64 1.93
CA MET A 133 2.34 1.70 2.70
C MET A 133 2.39 1.42 4.20
N CYS A 134 2.14 0.17 4.61
CA CYS A 134 2.21 -0.25 6.01
C CYS A 134 3.62 -0.32 6.59
N SER A 135 4.66 -0.26 5.75
CA SER A 135 6.06 -0.16 6.20
C SER A 135 6.50 1.27 6.51
N LEU A 136 5.68 2.29 6.17
CA LEU A 136 5.96 3.72 6.42
C LEU A 136 5.67 4.19 7.86
N ARG A 137 5.36 3.26 8.77
CA ARG A 137 4.96 3.55 10.15
C ARG A 137 6.07 4.23 10.95
#